data_AF-A0A914Z278-F1
#
_entry.id   AF-A0A914Z278-F1
#
_cell.length_a   1.000
_cell.length_b   1.000
_cell.length_c   1.000
_cell.angle_alpha   90.00
_cell.angle_beta   90.00
_cell.angle_gamma   90.00
#
_symmetry.space_group_name_H-M   'P 1'
#
loop_
_entity.id
_entity.type
_entity.pdbx_description
1 polymer ?
#
loop_
_entity_poly.entity_id
_entity_poly.type
_entity_poly.pdbx_seq_one_letter_code
_entity_poly.pdbx_strand_id
1 'polypeptide(L)'
;MATKADSRIIKREIEMDPSQLDDKIANIRSQLDKEIHDVIHMVQQKHVEFLPQTMFLPIQFAVEQVITKVNASVNELQGVAAEIERQLDDIKESPRKKLDSINVILSKLNLIKEFEDLYVEINSENMSQPVELANLIVKCQEYLKSLAGKEVYEPLKKVLPGLSHSFDFRKGDIVRQLNHRFLDMIHYPSTGGKSYLQLFVSRNEIEKFNMELDAMRILGLLDEQLEHFADETLNTFVARVLDSRAPHDNLIKFEAFPDNYSIVIKKNITKADKIDPLKIFEVLTTFFNHLHQCFEVFFVDKIPLVQYLGNKFSTKLTEMIIKDCLTASVPNDDTEKDAYQTVIETANKFHGTMQVCFNISNIFFLITTIFNF
;
A
#
# COMPACT_ATOMS: atom_id res chain seq x y z
N MET A 1 41.96 -7.40 39.92
CA MET A 1 42.67 -7.79 38.68
C MET A 1 42.36 -9.24 38.39
N ALA A 2 41.38 -9.48 37.54
CA ALA A 2 41.03 -10.78 37.00
C ALA A 2 41.60 -10.85 35.58
N THR A 3 42.44 -11.84 35.27
CA THR A 3 42.84 -12.10 33.88
C THR A 3 43.27 -13.54 33.67
N LYS A 4 42.53 -14.20 32.76
CA LYS A 4 43.07 -14.89 31.59
C LYS A 4 43.91 -16.16 31.82
N ALA A 5 43.37 -17.14 32.54
CA ALA A 5 43.83 -18.53 32.40
C ALA A 5 42.73 -19.48 31.85
N ASP A 6 41.45 -19.15 32.05
CA ASP A 6 40.32 -20.00 31.61
C ASP A 6 39.96 -19.95 30.12
N SER A 7 40.71 -19.20 29.30
CA SER A 7 40.48 -19.12 27.85
C SER A 7 41.48 -19.94 27.01
N ARG A 8 42.35 -20.73 27.65
CA ARG A 8 43.36 -21.58 26.96
C ARG A 8 43.03 -23.06 26.96
N ILE A 9 42.08 -23.51 27.79
CA ILE A 9 41.68 -24.92 27.88
C ILE A 9 40.67 -25.29 26.78
N ILE A 10 39.87 -24.33 26.32
CA ILE A 10 38.80 -24.55 25.31
C ILE A 10 39.29 -24.32 23.85
N LYS A 11 40.56 -23.92 23.66
CA LYS A 11 41.14 -23.63 22.33
C LYS A 11 42.13 -24.68 21.81
N ARG A 12 42.31 -25.80 22.52
CA ARG A 12 43.25 -26.88 22.14
C ARG A 12 42.58 -28.16 21.63
N GLU A 13 41.25 -28.19 21.52
CA GLU A 13 40.50 -29.38 21.10
C GLU A 13 39.91 -29.28 19.68
N ILE A 14 40.22 -28.23 18.91
CA ILE A 14 39.67 -28.03 17.54
C ILE A 14 40.77 -28.05 16.45
N GLU A 15 42.03 -28.29 16.79
CA GLU A 15 43.10 -28.48 15.80
C GLU A 15 43.75 -29.86 15.99
N MET A 16 43.02 -30.93 15.68
CA MET A 16 43.67 -32.20 15.39
C MET A 16 44.18 -32.12 13.95
N ASP A 17 45.43 -31.66 13.81
CA ASP A 17 46.17 -31.58 12.56
C ASP A 17 46.16 -32.96 11.86
N PRO A 18 45.94 -33.05 10.53
CA PRO A 18 46.03 -34.31 9.78
C PRO A 18 47.27 -35.15 10.11
N SER A 19 48.39 -34.50 10.47
CA SER A 19 49.61 -35.15 10.95
C SER A 19 49.39 -36.01 12.22
N GLN A 20 48.53 -35.58 13.15
CA GLN A 20 48.22 -36.32 14.37
C GLN A 20 47.27 -37.50 14.14
N LEU A 21 46.40 -37.41 13.12
CA LEU A 21 45.57 -38.52 12.68
C LEU A 21 46.43 -39.59 11.99
N ASP A 22 47.35 -39.15 11.13
CA ASP A 22 48.33 -40.02 10.47
C ASP A 22 49.26 -40.69 11.50
N ASP A 23 49.69 -39.98 12.53
CA ASP A 23 50.48 -40.53 13.64
C ASP A 23 49.70 -41.58 14.45
N LYS A 24 48.41 -41.34 14.71
CA LYS A 24 47.54 -42.33 15.37
C LYS A 24 47.33 -43.56 14.48
N ILE A 25 47.10 -43.38 13.18
CA ILE A 25 46.97 -44.48 12.22
C ILE A 25 48.29 -45.28 12.14
N ALA A 26 49.43 -44.60 12.09
CA ALA A 26 50.74 -45.23 12.06
C ALA A 26 51.03 -46.01 13.35
N ASN A 27 50.65 -45.47 14.52
CA ASN A 27 50.81 -46.15 15.79
C ASN A 27 49.89 -47.39 15.91
N ILE A 28 48.62 -47.28 15.50
CA ILE A 28 47.70 -48.43 15.46
C ILE A 28 48.22 -49.51 14.50
N ARG A 29 48.71 -49.12 13.32
CA ARG A 29 49.35 -50.06 12.37
C ARG A 29 50.56 -50.73 12.99
N SER A 30 51.43 -49.99 13.65
CA SER A 30 52.62 -50.55 14.31
C SER A 30 52.25 -51.52 15.43
N GLN A 31 51.22 -51.23 16.23
CA GLN A 31 50.71 -52.14 17.26
C GLN A 31 50.08 -53.39 16.64
N LEU A 32 49.31 -53.22 15.56
CA LEU A 32 48.70 -54.32 14.83
C LEU A 32 49.76 -55.24 14.21
N ASP A 33 50.78 -54.68 13.57
CA ASP A 33 51.87 -55.44 12.95
C ASP A 33 52.66 -56.22 13.99
N LYS A 34 52.88 -55.63 15.18
CA LYS A 34 53.54 -56.32 16.30
C LYS A 34 52.70 -57.48 16.83
N GLU A 35 51.42 -57.26 17.07
CA GLU A 35 50.51 -58.31 17.56
C GLU A 35 50.29 -59.41 16.50
N ILE A 36 50.22 -59.07 15.21
CA ILE A 36 50.19 -60.03 14.10
C ILE A 36 51.48 -60.85 14.10
N HIS A 37 52.63 -60.20 14.27
CA HIS A 37 53.92 -60.89 14.32
C HIS A 37 54.00 -61.86 15.51
N ASP A 38 53.51 -61.45 16.68
CA ASP A 38 53.45 -62.29 17.87
C ASP A 38 52.50 -63.49 17.67
N VAL A 39 51.33 -63.28 17.05
CA VAL A 39 50.41 -64.36 16.67
C VAL A 39 51.05 -65.31 15.65
N ILE A 40 51.72 -64.80 14.61
CA ILE A 40 52.42 -65.61 13.61
C ILE A 40 53.51 -66.46 14.27
N HIS A 41 54.31 -65.85 15.16
CA HIS A 41 55.36 -66.55 15.89
C HIS A 41 54.78 -67.63 16.80
N MET A 42 53.66 -67.36 17.48
CA MET A 42 52.94 -68.36 18.29
C MET A 42 52.39 -69.50 17.43
N VAL A 43 51.83 -69.22 16.24
CA VAL A 43 51.34 -70.24 15.30
C VAL A 43 52.48 -71.10 14.76
N GLN A 44 53.62 -70.47 14.43
CA GLN A 44 54.81 -71.15 13.93
C GLN A 44 55.44 -72.06 14.98
N GLN A 45 55.52 -71.62 16.25
CA GLN A 45 55.93 -72.49 17.36
C GLN A 45 54.96 -73.66 17.59
N LYS A 46 53.67 -73.49 17.28
CA LYS A 46 52.61 -74.50 17.47
C LYS A 46 52.56 -75.60 16.39
N HIS A 47 53.12 -75.37 15.20
CA HIS A 47 53.11 -76.37 14.11
C HIS A 47 54.22 -77.42 14.20
N VAL A 48 55.16 -77.28 15.14
CA VAL A 48 56.27 -78.23 15.35
C VAL A 48 55.87 -79.42 16.25
N GLU A 49 54.80 -79.33 17.03
CA GLU A 49 54.34 -80.43 17.91
C GLU A 49 52.81 -80.59 17.88
N PHE A 50 52.32 -81.78 17.53
CA PHE A 50 50.89 -82.13 17.50
C PHE A 50 50.26 -82.16 18.93
N LEU A 51 48.97 -81.75 19.03
CA LEU A 51 47.96 -81.88 20.14
C LEU A 51 47.66 -80.59 20.94
N PRO A 52 46.59 -80.47 21.76
CA PRO A 52 45.16 -80.83 21.67
C PRO A 52 44.22 -79.58 21.74
N GLN A 53 42.89 -79.74 21.57
CA GLN A 53 41.89 -78.65 21.49
C GLN A 53 41.85 -77.66 22.69
N THR A 54 42.41 -78.03 23.84
CA THR A 54 42.45 -77.19 25.06
C THR A 54 43.43 -76.00 24.97
N MET A 55 44.38 -76.00 24.04
CA MET A 55 45.29 -74.87 23.78
C MET A 55 44.76 -73.84 22.77
N PHE A 56 43.50 -73.95 22.32
CA PHE A 56 42.86 -72.94 21.47
C PHE A 56 42.32 -71.75 22.28
N LEU A 57 41.98 -71.95 23.56
CA LEU A 57 41.40 -70.93 24.43
C LEU A 57 42.25 -69.66 24.60
N PRO A 58 43.59 -69.73 24.83
CA PRO A 58 44.39 -68.52 25.03
C PRO A 58 44.55 -67.69 23.75
N ILE A 59 44.70 -68.36 22.60
CA ILE A 59 44.81 -67.70 21.29
C ILE A 59 43.46 -67.11 20.89
N GLN A 60 42.37 -67.85 21.09
CA GLN A 60 41.02 -67.35 20.83
C GLN A 60 40.71 -66.13 21.70
N PHE A 61 41.08 -66.17 22.99
CA PHE A 61 40.92 -65.03 23.90
C PHE A 61 41.78 -63.82 23.50
N ALA A 62 43.01 -64.04 23.04
CA ALA A 62 43.88 -62.96 22.53
C ALA A 62 43.30 -62.34 21.24
N VAL A 63 42.82 -63.17 20.31
CA VAL A 63 42.17 -62.73 19.07
C VAL A 63 40.88 -61.97 19.37
N GLU A 64 40.04 -62.45 20.29
CA GLU A 64 38.81 -61.77 20.71
C GLU A 64 39.11 -60.43 21.39
N GLN A 65 40.17 -60.34 22.20
CA GLN A 65 40.61 -59.07 22.77
C GLN A 65 41.10 -58.09 21.71
N VAL A 66 41.87 -58.55 20.72
CA VAL A 66 42.33 -57.73 19.60
C VAL A 66 41.13 -57.23 18.79
N ILE A 67 40.18 -58.11 18.44
CA ILE A 67 38.95 -57.73 17.73
C ILE A 67 38.16 -56.70 18.53
N THR A 68 38.02 -56.89 19.84
CA THR A 68 37.28 -55.96 20.70
C THR A 68 37.96 -54.59 20.76
N LYS A 69 39.30 -54.55 20.90
CA LYS A 69 40.07 -53.30 20.90
C LYS A 69 40.02 -52.60 19.53
N VAL A 70 40.17 -53.35 18.45
CA VAL A 70 40.08 -52.80 17.08
C VAL A 70 38.69 -52.24 16.82
N ASN A 71 37.63 -52.94 17.20
CA ASN A 71 36.25 -52.46 17.04
C ASN A 71 35.98 -51.20 17.88
N ALA A 72 36.48 -51.13 19.11
CA ALA A 72 36.39 -49.93 19.93
C ALA A 72 37.09 -48.74 19.26
N SER A 73 38.32 -48.93 18.76
CA SER A 73 39.05 -47.90 18.03
C SER A 73 38.39 -47.50 16.70
N VAL A 74 37.78 -48.44 15.99
CA VAL A 74 37.00 -48.15 14.76
C VAL A 74 35.78 -47.29 15.09
N ASN A 75 35.06 -47.61 16.18
CA ASN A 75 33.91 -46.82 16.62
C ASN A 75 34.32 -45.40 17.05
N GLU A 76 35.46 -45.26 17.76
CA GLU A 76 36.01 -43.94 18.10
C GLU A 76 36.37 -43.13 16.85
N LEU A 77 37.02 -43.75 15.85
CA LEU A 77 37.35 -43.10 14.59
C LEU A 77 36.12 -42.70 13.79
N GLN A 78 35.07 -43.52 13.79
CA GLN A 78 33.78 -43.17 13.17
C GLN A 78 33.12 -41.98 13.87
N GLY A 79 33.18 -41.90 15.21
CA GLY A 79 32.71 -40.74 15.96
C GLY A 79 33.48 -39.46 15.64
N VAL A 80 34.80 -39.55 15.51
CA VAL A 80 35.66 -38.42 15.10
C VAL A 80 35.35 -37.98 13.66
N ALA A 81 35.15 -38.92 12.73
CA ALA A 81 34.80 -38.60 11.35
C ALA A 81 33.46 -37.87 11.23
N ALA A 82 32.43 -38.33 11.96
CA ALA A 82 31.12 -37.69 11.99
C ALA A 82 31.17 -36.26 12.56
N GLU A 83 31.98 -36.02 13.60
CA GLU A 83 32.15 -34.68 14.16
C GLU A 83 32.93 -33.75 13.21
N ILE A 84 33.94 -34.27 12.50
CA ILE A 84 34.66 -33.49 11.47
C ILE A 84 33.72 -33.11 10.32
N GLU A 85 32.87 -34.03 9.84
CA GLU A 85 31.88 -33.74 8.79
C GLU A 85 30.90 -32.65 9.24
N ARG A 86 30.40 -32.74 10.47
CA ARG A 86 29.51 -31.73 11.07
C ARG A 86 30.18 -30.35 11.16
N GLN A 87 31.43 -30.31 11.62
CA GLN A 87 32.21 -29.07 11.69
C GLN A 87 32.51 -28.49 10.30
N LEU A 88 32.76 -29.35 9.30
CA LEU A 88 32.99 -28.94 7.91
C LEU A 88 31.73 -28.31 7.30
N ASP A 89 30.55 -28.84 7.60
CA ASP A 89 29.27 -28.29 7.16
C ASP A 89 28.94 -26.95 7.86
N ASP A 90 29.18 -26.84 9.17
CA ASP A 90 29.08 -25.58 9.91
C ASP A 90 30.03 -24.49 9.33
N ILE A 91 31.26 -24.88 8.95
CA ILE A 91 32.23 -24.00 8.29
C ILE A 91 31.80 -23.60 6.87
N LYS A 92 31.06 -24.44 6.14
CA LYS A 92 30.54 -24.11 4.79
C LYS A 92 29.28 -23.25 4.84
N GLU A 93 28.39 -23.47 5.81
CA GLU A 93 27.18 -22.66 5.98
C GLU A 93 27.49 -21.22 6.42
N SER A 94 28.50 -21.02 7.27
CA SER A 94 28.81 -19.71 7.86
C SER A 94 29.21 -18.62 6.83
N PRO A 95 30.13 -18.86 5.87
CA PRO A 95 30.43 -17.94 4.78
C PRO A 95 29.27 -17.72 3.82
N ARG A 96 28.45 -18.75 3.55
CA ARG A 96 27.26 -18.63 2.70
C ARG A 96 26.24 -17.68 3.32
N LYS A 97 25.90 -17.88 4.60
CA LYS A 97 25.01 -16.98 5.35
C LYS A 97 25.54 -15.54 5.39
N LYS A 98 26.86 -15.35 5.52
CA LYS A 98 27.49 -14.02 5.43
C LYS A 98 27.38 -13.41 4.04
N LEU A 99 27.64 -14.18 2.98
CA LEU A 99 27.51 -13.72 1.60
C LEU A 99 26.07 -13.31 1.28
N ASP A 100 25.10 -14.11 1.71
CA ASP A 100 23.67 -13.80 1.56
C ASP A 100 23.32 -12.49 2.27
N SER A 101 23.81 -12.30 3.50
CA SER A 101 23.60 -11.04 4.23
C SER A 101 24.23 -9.82 3.52
N ILE A 102 25.41 -9.99 2.90
CA ILE A 102 26.09 -8.93 2.14
C ILE A 102 25.29 -8.60 0.88
N ASN A 103 24.78 -9.60 0.16
CA ASN A 103 23.95 -9.40 -1.02
C ASN A 103 22.64 -8.65 -0.69
N VAL A 104 22.03 -8.94 0.47
CA VAL A 104 20.86 -8.20 0.97
C VAL A 104 21.20 -6.74 1.29
N ILE A 105 22.38 -6.47 1.86
CA ILE A 105 22.82 -5.09 2.11
C ILE A 105 23.08 -4.35 0.79
N LEU A 106 23.75 -5.00 -0.16
CA LEU A 106 24.04 -4.43 -1.49
C LEU A 106 22.77 -4.07 -2.25
N SER A 107 21.76 -4.94 -2.25
CA SER A 107 20.48 -4.65 -2.90
C SER A 107 19.78 -3.43 -2.27
N LYS A 108 19.82 -3.30 -0.94
CA LYS A 108 19.27 -2.12 -0.24
C LYS A 108 20.05 -0.84 -0.53
N LEU A 109 21.38 -0.91 -0.65
CA LEU A 109 22.19 0.25 -1.04
C LEU A 109 21.89 0.71 -2.46
N ASN A 110 21.66 -0.22 -3.40
CA ASN A 110 21.21 0.12 -4.75
C ASN A 110 19.85 0.80 -4.74
N LEU A 111 18.89 0.30 -3.96
CA LEU A 111 17.58 0.95 -3.80
C LEU A 111 17.69 2.39 -3.25
N ILE A 112 18.61 2.64 -2.31
CA ILE A 112 18.85 4.01 -1.81
C ILE A 112 19.43 4.90 -2.90
N LYS A 113 20.37 4.38 -3.70
CA LYS A 113 20.91 5.13 -4.83
C LYS A 113 19.81 5.48 -5.84
N GLU A 114 18.99 4.51 -6.24
CA GLU A 114 17.86 4.74 -7.16
C GLU A 114 16.86 5.75 -6.58
N PHE A 115 16.59 5.67 -5.28
CA PHE A 115 15.76 6.65 -4.58
C PHE A 115 16.36 8.06 -4.62
N GLU A 116 17.65 8.22 -4.34
CA GLU A 116 18.32 9.52 -4.38
C GLU A 116 18.31 10.14 -5.79
N ASP A 117 18.56 9.33 -6.82
CA ASP A 117 18.51 9.79 -8.21
C ASP A 117 17.12 10.36 -8.55
N LEU A 118 16.05 9.65 -8.17
CA LEU A 118 14.67 10.14 -8.34
C LEU A 118 14.34 11.34 -7.44
N TYR A 119 14.87 11.38 -6.21
CA TYR A 119 14.63 12.49 -5.29
C TYR A 119 15.30 13.78 -5.77
N VAL A 120 16.47 13.69 -6.40
CA VAL A 120 17.11 14.82 -7.08
C VAL A 120 16.22 15.32 -8.22
N GLU A 121 15.65 14.43 -9.02
CA GLU A 121 14.72 14.76 -10.10
C GLU A 121 13.49 15.53 -9.57
N ILE A 122 12.84 15.03 -8.51
CA ILE A 122 11.70 15.67 -7.82
C ILE A 122 12.05 17.09 -7.31
N ASN A 123 13.30 17.33 -6.92
CA ASN A 123 13.74 18.64 -6.44
C ASN A 123 14.13 19.60 -7.58
N SER A 124 14.55 19.08 -8.73
CA SER A 124 14.83 19.88 -9.92
C SER A 124 13.59 20.20 -10.74
N GLU A 125 12.57 19.34 -10.70
CA GLU A 125 11.33 19.49 -11.46
C GLU A 125 10.47 20.61 -10.86
N ASN A 126 9.99 21.51 -11.72
CA ASN A 126 8.93 22.45 -11.37
C ASN A 126 7.56 21.82 -11.69
N MET A 127 6.46 22.44 -11.21
CA MET A 127 5.08 22.02 -11.49
C MET A 127 4.66 22.16 -12.98
N SER A 128 5.61 22.23 -13.92
CA SER A 128 5.36 22.24 -15.37
C SER A 128 4.90 20.88 -15.90
N GLN A 129 5.31 19.78 -15.27
CA GLN A 129 4.92 18.41 -15.64
C GLN A 129 4.35 17.67 -14.41
N PRO A 130 3.16 18.05 -13.92
CA PRO A 130 2.63 17.57 -12.65
C PRO A 130 2.38 16.05 -12.63
N VAL A 131 2.03 15.45 -13.77
CA VAL A 131 1.79 14.00 -13.89
C VAL A 131 3.09 13.20 -13.74
N GLU A 132 4.17 13.64 -14.40
CA GLU A 132 5.48 12.99 -14.30
C GLU A 132 6.00 13.10 -12.86
N LEU A 133 5.89 14.28 -12.27
CA LEU A 133 6.25 14.53 -10.88
C LEU A 133 5.47 13.62 -9.90
N ALA A 134 4.16 13.46 -10.10
CA ALA A 134 3.35 12.55 -9.29
C ALA A 134 3.80 11.10 -9.40
N ASN A 135 4.16 10.63 -10.60
CA ASN A 135 4.69 9.29 -10.81
C ASN A 135 6.05 9.07 -10.12
N LEU A 136 6.94 10.07 -10.16
CA LEU A 136 8.22 10.02 -9.44
C LEU A 136 7.99 9.90 -7.93
N ILE A 137 7.06 10.68 -7.38
CA ILE A 137 6.68 10.60 -5.96
C ILE A 137 6.22 9.19 -5.59
N VAL A 138 5.31 8.59 -6.37
CA VAL A 138 4.79 7.24 -6.11
C VAL A 138 5.93 6.21 -6.11
N LYS A 139 6.83 6.25 -7.09
CA LYS A 139 8.01 5.36 -7.16
C LYS A 139 8.92 5.53 -5.94
N CYS A 140 9.22 6.76 -5.54
CA CYS A 140 10.01 7.03 -4.34
C CYS A 140 9.36 6.48 -3.07
N GLN A 141 8.03 6.56 -2.96
CA GLN A 141 7.30 5.95 -1.83
C GLN A 141 7.43 4.43 -1.81
N GLU A 142 7.40 3.76 -2.97
CA GLU A 142 7.58 2.32 -3.07
C GLU A 142 8.99 1.89 -2.64
N TYR A 143 10.02 2.65 -3.01
CA TYR A 143 11.38 2.42 -2.54
C TYR A 143 11.53 2.61 -1.03
N LEU A 144 11.00 3.70 -0.46
CA LEU A 144 11.03 3.91 0.99
C LEU A 144 10.32 2.78 1.76
N LYS A 145 9.16 2.32 1.27
CA LYS A 145 8.45 1.17 1.84
C LYS A 145 9.30 -0.11 1.79
N SER A 146 9.97 -0.35 0.67
CA SER A 146 10.86 -1.51 0.49
C SER A 146 12.07 -1.47 1.43
N LEU A 147 12.60 -0.28 1.71
CA LEU A 147 13.72 -0.07 2.62
C LEU A 147 13.33 -0.26 4.10
N ALA A 148 12.08 0.01 4.48
CA ALA A 148 11.58 -0.07 5.85
C ALA A 148 11.30 -1.50 6.38
N GLY A 149 11.58 -2.56 5.61
CA GLY A 149 11.32 -3.96 5.99
C GLY A 149 12.16 -4.47 7.18
N LYS A 150 11.71 -5.55 7.85
CA LYS A 150 12.21 -6.03 9.17
C LYS A 150 13.72 -6.29 9.29
N GLU A 151 14.44 -6.54 8.19
CA GLU A 151 15.89 -6.79 8.17
C GLU A 151 16.70 -5.55 7.78
N VAL A 152 16.48 -4.40 8.43
CA VAL A 152 17.28 -3.19 8.13
C VAL A 152 18.67 -3.30 8.77
N TYR A 153 19.71 -3.23 7.95
CA TYR A 153 21.10 -3.09 8.40
C TYR A 153 21.24 -1.86 9.31
N GLU A 154 21.90 -1.99 10.47
CA GLU A 154 21.91 -0.94 11.52
C GLU A 154 22.29 0.47 11.03
N PRO A 155 23.33 0.65 10.18
CA PRO A 155 23.62 1.96 9.58
C PRO A 155 22.47 2.53 8.74
N LEU A 156 21.72 1.70 8.01
CA LEU A 156 20.57 2.14 7.22
C LEU A 156 19.42 2.62 8.09
N LYS A 157 19.24 2.05 9.30
CA LYS A 157 18.24 2.54 10.26
C LYS A 157 18.48 3.98 10.71
N LYS A 158 19.73 4.46 10.66
CA LYS A 158 20.07 5.85 11.01
C LYS A 158 19.80 6.83 9.88
N VAL A 159 19.90 6.39 8.63
CA VAL A 159 19.77 7.25 7.44
C VAL A 159 18.32 7.34 6.96
N LEU A 160 17.58 6.22 7.00
CA LEU A 160 16.23 6.12 6.47
C LEU A 160 15.23 7.14 7.05
N PRO A 161 15.25 7.49 8.35
CA PRO A 161 14.35 8.53 8.88
C PRO A 161 14.62 9.91 8.28
N GLY A 162 15.89 10.26 8.05
CA GLY A 162 16.26 11.54 7.43
C GLY A 162 15.81 11.63 5.97
N LEU A 163 15.98 10.54 5.21
CA LEU A 163 15.50 10.44 3.83
C LEU A 163 13.98 10.55 3.77
N SER A 164 13.28 9.81 4.63
CA SER A 164 11.82 9.82 4.70
C SER A 164 11.30 11.21 5.04
N HIS A 165 11.92 11.89 6.02
CA HIS A 165 11.53 13.24 6.41
C HIS A 165 11.68 14.27 5.28
N SER A 166 12.83 14.29 4.61
CA SER A 166 13.09 15.20 3.49
C SER A 166 12.11 14.94 2.34
N PHE A 167 11.87 13.67 2.02
CA PHE A 167 10.90 13.27 1.02
C PHE A 167 9.47 13.68 1.38
N ASP A 168 9.04 13.41 2.61
CA ASP A 168 7.69 13.77 3.08
C ASP A 168 7.49 15.29 3.06
N PHE A 169 8.52 16.07 3.40
CA PHE A 169 8.48 17.52 3.31
C PHE A 169 8.26 17.99 1.87
N ARG A 170 9.07 17.49 0.91
CA ARG A 170 8.94 17.88 -0.50
C ARG A 170 7.62 17.42 -1.10
N LYS A 171 7.20 16.18 -0.82
CA LYS A 171 5.89 15.66 -1.19
C LYS A 171 4.78 16.57 -0.63
N GLY A 172 4.86 16.92 0.64
CA GLY A 172 3.88 17.79 1.31
C GLY A 172 3.75 19.16 0.63
N ASP A 173 4.87 19.74 0.19
CA ASP A 173 4.84 21.00 -0.56
C ASP A 173 4.14 20.86 -1.93
N ILE A 174 4.41 19.78 -2.67
CA ILE A 174 3.74 19.51 -3.97
C ILE A 174 2.24 19.27 -3.78
N VAL A 175 1.86 18.46 -2.78
CA VAL A 175 0.45 18.24 -2.40
C VAL A 175 -0.24 19.56 -2.07
N ARG A 176 0.41 20.43 -1.29
CA ARG A 176 -0.11 21.76 -0.95
C ARG A 176 -0.32 22.63 -2.18
N GLN A 177 0.63 22.62 -3.12
CA GLN A 177 0.52 23.38 -4.37
C GLN A 177 -0.66 22.90 -5.22
N LEU A 178 -0.81 21.57 -5.41
CA LEU A 178 -1.95 21.00 -6.14
C LEU A 178 -3.30 21.36 -5.50
N ASN A 179 -3.41 21.24 -4.17
CA ASN A 179 -4.61 21.64 -3.46
C ASN A 179 -4.92 23.14 -3.61
N HIS A 180 -3.91 23.99 -3.58
CA HIS A 180 -4.09 25.42 -3.79
C HIS A 180 -4.60 25.71 -5.21
N ARG A 181 -4.03 25.04 -6.22
CA ARG A 181 -4.47 25.17 -7.62
C ARG A 181 -5.92 24.70 -7.82
N PHE A 182 -6.31 23.60 -7.17
CA PHE A 182 -7.71 23.16 -7.18
C PHE A 182 -8.64 24.26 -6.64
N LEU A 183 -8.30 24.87 -5.51
CA LEU A 183 -9.09 25.94 -4.91
C LEU A 183 -9.06 27.23 -5.75
N ASP A 184 -7.94 27.57 -6.38
CA ASP A 184 -7.89 28.73 -7.29
C ASP A 184 -8.87 28.55 -8.46
N MET A 185 -8.93 27.33 -9.00
CA MET A 185 -9.80 26.98 -10.12
C MET A 185 -11.27 26.83 -9.71
N ILE A 186 -11.54 26.29 -8.52
CA ILE A 186 -12.88 25.96 -8.05
C ILE A 186 -13.01 26.36 -6.58
N HIS A 187 -13.73 27.44 -6.29
CA HIS A 187 -13.93 27.87 -4.90
C HIS A 187 -15.23 28.60 -4.65
N TYR A 188 -15.54 28.69 -3.35
CA TYR A 188 -16.61 29.48 -2.78
C TYR A 188 -16.03 30.78 -2.20
N PRO A 189 -15.98 31.88 -2.96
CA PRO A 189 -15.38 33.12 -2.47
C PRO A 189 -16.11 33.62 -1.22
N SER A 190 -15.37 34.15 -0.25
CA SER A 190 -15.95 34.79 0.91
C SER A 190 -16.78 35.99 0.47
N THR A 191 -18.09 35.91 0.68
CA THR A 191 -18.99 36.97 0.22
C THR A 191 -19.05 38.15 1.17
N GLY A 192 -18.24 38.20 2.24
CA GLY A 192 -18.05 39.40 3.07
C GLY A 192 -19.33 40.00 3.64
N GLY A 193 -20.34 39.19 3.95
CA GLY A 193 -21.64 39.64 4.44
C GLY A 193 -22.67 39.98 3.36
N LYS A 194 -22.37 39.78 2.07
CA LYS A 194 -23.34 39.94 0.99
C LYS A 194 -24.51 38.95 1.15
N SER A 195 -25.66 39.32 0.59
CA SER A 195 -26.91 38.55 0.66
C SER A 195 -26.95 37.32 -0.26
N TYR A 196 -25.80 36.85 -0.73
CA TYR A 196 -25.67 35.72 -1.65
C TYR A 196 -24.45 34.87 -1.34
N LEU A 197 -24.48 33.65 -1.85
CA LEU A 197 -23.37 32.71 -1.91
C LEU A 197 -23.05 32.46 -3.38
N GLN A 198 -21.80 32.16 -3.68
CA GLN A 198 -21.30 32.06 -5.04
C GLN A 198 -20.36 30.86 -5.15
N LEU A 199 -20.50 30.09 -6.21
CA LEU A 199 -19.49 29.15 -6.70
C LEU A 199 -18.79 29.81 -7.89
N PHE A 200 -17.47 29.86 -7.85
CA PHE A 200 -16.65 30.37 -8.92
C PHE A 200 -15.86 29.21 -9.54
N VAL A 201 -15.85 29.16 -10.87
CA VAL A 201 -15.10 28.17 -11.64
C VAL A 201 -14.28 28.91 -12.71
N SER A 202 -12.96 28.89 -12.57
CA SER A 202 -12.07 29.46 -13.57
C SER A 202 -11.89 28.50 -14.75
N ARG A 203 -11.83 29.05 -15.96
CA ARG A 203 -11.55 28.36 -17.21
C ARG A 203 -10.20 28.76 -17.80
N ASN A 204 -9.33 29.36 -16.98
CA ASN A 204 -7.95 29.63 -17.36
C ASN A 204 -7.11 28.36 -17.30
N GLU A 205 -6.13 28.23 -18.20
CA GLU A 205 -5.14 27.15 -18.18
C GLU A 205 -5.75 25.73 -18.11
N ILE A 206 -6.88 25.47 -18.78
CA ILE A 206 -7.64 24.20 -18.69
C ILE A 206 -6.74 22.96 -18.89
N GLU A 207 -5.88 22.97 -19.91
CA GLU A 207 -5.00 21.84 -20.20
C GLU A 207 -4.05 21.53 -19.03
N LYS A 208 -3.46 22.58 -18.45
CA LYS A 208 -2.59 22.45 -17.28
C LYS A 208 -3.36 21.97 -16.07
N PHE A 209 -4.56 22.51 -15.83
CA PHE A 209 -5.39 22.07 -14.71
C PHE A 209 -5.83 20.61 -14.86
N ASN A 210 -6.12 20.12 -16.07
CA ASN A 210 -6.39 18.70 -16.30
C ASN A 210 -5.18 17.81 -15.94
N MET A 211 -3.96 18.25 -16.28
CA MET A 211 -2.74 17.55 -15.84
C MET A 211 -2.56 17.59 -14.32
N GLU A 212 -2.93 18.69 -13.67
CA GLU A 212 -2.90 18.83 -12.20
C GLU A 212 -3.94 17.89 -11.54
N LEU A 213 -5.15 17.76 -12.09
CA LEU A 213 -6.16 16.81 -11.63
C LEU A 213 -5.68 15.35 -11.78
N ASP A 214 -5.00 15.03 -12.89
CA ASP A 214 -4.39 13.72 -13.09
C ASP A 214 -3.30 13.42 -12.06
N ALA A 215 -2.45 14.41 -11.76
CA ALA A 215 -1.47 14.29 -10.70
C ALA A 215 -2.12 14.07 -9.33
N MET A 216 -3.20 14.82 -9.02
CA MET A 216 -3.97 14.62 -7.80
C MET A 216 -4.59 13.22 -7.71
N ARG A 217 -5.07 12.66 -8.82
CA ARG A 217 -5.56 11.28 -8.90
C ARG A 217 -4.45 10.28 -8.58
N ILE A 218 -3.29 10.41 -9.23
CA ILE A 218 -2.13 9.52 -9.01
C ILE A 218 -1.68 9.54 -7.54
N LEU A 219 -1.69 10.73 -6.92
CA LEU A 219 -1.32 10.91 -5.51
C LEU A 219 -2.43 10.53 -4.52
N GLY A 220 -3.62 10.14 -4.99
CA GLY A 220 -4.74 9.76 -4.14
C GLY A 220 -5.43 10.93 -3.41
N LEU A 221 -5.30 12.16 -3.91
CA LEU A 221 -5.85 13.37 -3.30
C LEU A 221 -7.22 13.76 -3.86
N LEU A 222 -7.49 13.38 -5.11
CA LEU A 222 -8.62 13.91 -5.86
C LEU A 222 -9.97 13.47 -5.26
N ASP A 223 -10.07 12.24 -4.79
CA ASP A 223 -11.34 11.67 -4.32
C ASP A 223 -11.90 12.43 -3.10
N GLU A 224 -11.04 12.71 -2.12
CA GLU A 224 -11.39 13.50 -0.92
C GLU A 224 -11.80 14.93 -1.29
N GLN A 225 -11.09 15.56 -2.23
CA GLN A 225 -11.41 16.91 -2.69
C GLN A 225 -12.76 17.00 -3.40
N LEU A 226 -13.05 16.03 -4.28
CA LEU A 226 -14.34 15.98 -4.96
C LEU A 226 -15.50 15.66 -4.02
N GLU A 227 -15.24 14.88 -2.97
CA GLU A 227 -16.22 14.60 -1.93
C GLU A 227 -16.55 15.85 -1.11
N HIS A 228 -15.53 16.59 -0.65
CA HIS A 228 -15.72 17.87 0.04
C HIS A 228 -16.47 18.87 -0.85
N PHE A 229 -16.04 19.02 -2.11
CA PHE A 229 -16.70 19.90 -3.06
C PHE A 229 -18.17 19.51 -3.28
N ALA A 230 -18.45 18.22 -3.44
CA ALA A 230 -19.80 17.73 -3.67
C ALA A 230 -20.71 18.05 -2.47
N ASP A 231 -20.23 17.77 -1.26
CA ASP A 231 -20.93 18.06 -0.02
C ASP A 231 -21.22 19.55 0.16
N GLU A 232 -20.21 20.39 -0.07
CA GLU A 232 -20.36 21.85 0.00
C GLU A 232 -21.36 22.36 -1.06
N THR A 233 -21.33 21.81 -2.27
CA THR A 233 -22.27 22.17 -3.35
C THR A 233 -23.70 21.82 -2.98
N LEU A 234 -23.95 20.60 -2.50
CA LEU A 234 -25.29 20.14 -2.11
C LEU A 234 -25.82 20.94 -0.92
N ASN A 235 -25.00 21.17 0.09
CA ASN A 235 -25.38 21.96 1.27
C ASN A 235 -25.56 23.45 0.92
N THR A 236 -24.82 23.96 -0.05
CA THR A 236 -24.87 25.38 -0.43
C THR A 236 -26.06 25.67 -1.31
N PHE A 237 -26.27 24.90 -2.37
CA PHE A 237 -27.28 25.18 -3.38
C PHE A 237 -28.53 24.33 -3.20
N VAL A 238 -28.40 23.00 -3.18
CA VAL A 238 -29.56 22.09 -3.20
C VAL A 238 -30.40 22.24 -1.93
N ALA A 239 -29.77 22.22 -0.76
CA ALA A 239 -30.47 22.41 0.52
C ALA A 239 -31.27 23.72 0.54
N ARG A 240 -30.71 24.80 -0.02
CA ARG A 240 -31.37 26.11 -0.09
C ARG A 240 -32.57 26.14 -1.02
N VAL A 241 -32.48 25.46 -2.16
CA VAL A 241 -33.63 25.33 -3.07
C VAL A 241 -34.76 24.57 -2.39
N LEU A 242 -34.44 23.48 -1.69
CA LEU A 242 -35.40 22.67 -0.93
C LEU A 242 -36.01 23.45 0.24
N ASP A 243 -35.20 24.16 1.02
CA ASP A 243 -35.64 24.98 2.16
C ASP A 243 -36.60 26.11 1.75
N SER A 244 -36.49 26.62 0.52
CA SER A 244 -37.41 27.63 -0.02
C SER A 244 -38.83 27.12 -0.16
N ARG A 245 -39.01 25.80 -0.33
CA ARG A 245 -40.27 25.09 -0.60
C ARG A 245 -40.98 25.48 -1.90
N ALA A 246 -40.97 26.75 -2.31
CA ALA A 246 -41.45 27.23 -3.59
C ALA A 246 -40.47 28.28 -4.16
N PRO A 247 -39.34 27.84 -4.74
CA PRO A 247 -38.26 28.75 -5.14
C PRO A 247 -38.68 29.63 -6.33
N HIS A 248 -38.35 30.92 -6.28
CA HIS A 248 -38.54 31.82 -7.43
C HIS A 248 -37.45 31.62 -8.49
N ASP A 249 -37.75 31.94 -9.76
CA ASP A 249 -36.83 31.82 -10.90
C ASP A 249 -35.48 32.53 -10.69
N ASN A 250 -35.50 33.62 -9.93
CA ASN A 250 -34.31 34.43 -9.63
C ASN A 250 -33.56 33.99 -8.36
N LEU A 251 -33.83 32.80 -7.81
CA LEU A 251 -33.12 32.26 -6.65
C LEU A 251 -31.66 31.93 -7.00
N ILE A 252 -31.46 31.31 -8.16
CA ILE A 252 -30.15 30.95 -8.72
C ILE A 252 -29.90 31.79 -9.96
N LYS A 253 -28.69 32.31 -10.11
CA LYS A 253 -28.23 33.02 -11.29
C LYS A 253 -26.94 32.40 -11.80
N PHE A 254 -26.81 32.34 -13.12
CA PHE A 254 -25.60 31.95 -13.80
C PHE A 254 -25.01 33.15 -14.53
N GLU A 255 -23.72 33.37 -14.31
CA GLU A 255 -22.96 34.45 -14.92
C GLU A 255 -21.77 33.84 -15.65
N ALA A 256 -21.77 33.95 -16.98
CA ALA A 256 -20.67 33.52 -17.83
C ALA A 256 -19.79 34.73 -18.18
N PHE A 257 -18.52 34.65 -17.80
CA PHE A 257 -17.47 35.57 -18.20
C PHE A 257 -16.53 34.86 -19.19
N PRO A 258 -15.72 35.58 -19.99
CA PRO A 258 -14.84 34.98 -21.00
C PRO A 258 -13.97 33.84 -20.46
N ASP A 259 -13.43 34.02 -19.26
CA ASP A 259 -12.46 33.09 -18.66
C ASP A 259 -13.00 32.39 -17.41
N ASN A 260 -14.22 32.67 -16.96
CA ASN A 260 -14.72 32.16 -15.68
C ASN A 260 -16.25 32.05 -15.67
N TYR A 261 -16.77 31.07 -14.95
CA TYR A 261 -18.19 30.94 -14.66
C TYR A 261 -18.48 31.16 -13.19
N SER A 262 -19.69 31.65 -12.93
CA SER A 262 -20.18 31.96 -11.59
C SER A 262 -21.62 31.50 -11.45
N ILE A 263 -21.90 30.72 -10.40
CA ILE A 263 -23.26 30.35 -9.99
C ILE A 263 -23.54 31.04 -8.66
N VAL A 264 -24.58 31.87 -8.61
CA VAL A 264 -24.93 32.67 -7.45
C VAL A 264 -26.29 32.23 -6.91
N ILE A 265 -26.39 32.03 -5.58
CA ILE A 265 -27.65 31.76 -4.89
C ILE A 265 -27.89 32.77 -3.77
N LYS A 266 -29.14 33.21 -3.59
CA LYS A 266 -29.48 34.12 -2.48
C LYS A 266 -29.31 33.41 -1.13
N LYS A 267 -28.71 34.11 -0.16
CA LYS A 267 -28.48 33.61 1.19
C LYS A 267 -29.76 33.63 2.03
N ASN A 268 -30.55 34.69 1.89
CA ASN A 268 -31.84 34.83 2.57
C ASN A 268 -32.93 34.21 1.71
N ILE A 269 -33.60 33.21 2.27
CA ILE A 269 -34.64 32.44 1.60
C ILE A 269 -35.93 32.66 2.36
N THR A 270 -36.98 33.06 1.64
CA THR A 270 -38.33 33.07 2.20
C THR A 270 -38.89 31.67 2.07
N LYS A 271 -39.20 31.04 3.21
CA LYS A 271 -39.79 29.70 3.23
C LYS A 271 -41.29 29.81 2.96
N ALA A 272 -41.75 29.17 1.89
CA ALA A 272 -43.18 29.07 1.61
C ALA A 272 -43.86 28.11 2.60
N ASP A 273 -45.15 28.33 2.88
CA ASP A 273 -45.92 27.46 3.77
C ASP A 273 -46.13 26.07 3.16
N LYS A 274 -46.44 26.04 1.87
CA LYS A 274 -46.61 24.83 1.07
C LYS A 274 -45.41 24.60 0.15
N ILE A 275 -45.12 23.32 -0.08
CA ILE A 275 -44.11 22.92 -1.05
C ILE A 275 -44.66 22.95 -2.47
N ASP A 276 -43.85 23.42 -3.40
CA ASP A 276 -44.07 23.40 -4.84
C ASP A 276 -42.95 22.55 -5.49
N PRO A 277 -43.16 21.24 -5.60
CA PRO A 277 -42.16 20.31 -6.13
C PRO A 277 -41.80 20.60 -7.58
N LEU A 278 -42.76 21.07 -8.38
CA LEU A 278 -42.55 21.38 -9.79
C LEU A 278 -41.51 22.50 -9.91
N LYS A 279 -41.66 23.55 -9.11
CA LYS A 279 -40.73 24.67 -9.09
C LYS A 279 -39.37 24.31 -8.50
N ILE A 280 -39.33 23.44 -7.49
CA ILE A 280 -38.08 22.87 -6.96
C ILE A 280 -37.33 22.14 -8.07
N PHE A 281 -37.97 21.20 -8.77
CA PHE A 281 -37.31 20.43 -9.82
C PHE A 281 -36.88 21.31 -11.00
N GLU A 282 -37.64 22.33 -11.37
CA GLU A 282 -37.26 23.29 -12.40
C GLU A 282 -35.98 24.05 -12.04
N VAL A 283 -35.89 24.58 -10.82
CA VAL A 283 -34.72 25.33 -10.34
C VAL A 283 -33.51 24.40 -10.18
N LEU A 284 -33.69 23.18 -9.66
CA LEU A 284 -32.62 22.18 -9.56
C LEU A 284 -32.11 21.75 -10.94
N THR A 285 -33.00 21.52 -11.90
CA THR A 285 -32.64 21.17 -13.29
C THR A 285 -31.77 22.27 -13.90
N THR A 286 -32.21 23.54 -13.76
CA THR A 286 -31.46 24.70 -14.22
C THR A 286 -30.09 24.80 -13.54
N PHE A 287 -30.03 24.60 -12.23
CA PHE A 287 -28.78 24.59 -11.48
C PHE A 287 -27.79 23.54 -11.99
N PHE A 288 -28.22 22.28 -12.11
CA PHE A 288 -27.34 21.19 -12.53
C PHE A 288 -26.92 21.31 -14.00
N ASN A 289 -27.74 21.89 -14.88
CA ASN A 289 -27.33 22.23 -16.24
C ASN A 289 -26.19 23.27 -16.25
N HIS A 290 -26.31 24.34 -15.46
CA HIS A 290 -25.24 25.32 -15.34
C HIS A 290 -23.99 24.73 -14.68
N LEU A 291 -24.16 23.88 -13.67
CA LEU A 291 -23.05 23.18 -13.03
C LEU A 291 -22.32 22.29 -14.03
N HIS A 292 -23.03 21.55 -14.87
CA HIS A 292 -22.44 20.75 -15.94
C HIS A 292 -21.63 21.61 -16.91
N GLN A 293 -22.17 22.73 -17.36
CA GLN A 293 -21.47 23.68 -18.22
C GLN A 293 -20.16 24.21 -17.59
N CYS A 294 -20.11 24.39 -16.27
CA CYS A 294 -18.88 24.77 -15.58
C CYS A 294 -17.78 23.71 -15.66
N PHE A 295 -18.15 22.42 -15.66
CA PHE A 295 -17.20 21.32 -15.48
C PHE A 295 -16.99 20.44 -16.70
N GLU A 296 -17.76 20.62 -17.79
CA GLU A 296 -17.70 19.78 -19.00
C GLU A 296 -16.33 19.79 -19.70
N VAL A 297 -15.49 20.79 -19.42
CA VAL A 297 -14.17 20.96 -20.04
C VAL A 297 -13.02 20.38 -19.23
N PHE A 298 -13.29 19.91 -18.02
CA PHE A 298 -12.27 19.30 -17.19
C PHE A 298 -12.29 17.78 -17.31
N PHE A 299 -11.10 17.21 -17.37
CA PHE A 299 -10.90 15.78 -17.58
C PHE A 299 -9.86 15.25 -16.59
N VAL A 300 -10.08 14.01 -16.18
CA VAL A 300 -9.16 13.22 -15.36
C VAL A 300 -8.99 11.89 -16.09
N ASP A 301 -7.80 11.65 -16.62
CA ASP A 301 -7.46 10.48 -17.42
C ASP A 301 -8.44 10.27 -18.58
N LYS A 302 -8.73 11.38 -19.29
CA LYS A 302 -9.71 11.47 -20.39
C LYS A 302 -11.17 11.22 -19.99
N ILE A 303 -11.45 10.97 -18.71
CA ILE A 303 -12.81 10.86 -18.19
C ILE A 303 -13.28 12.26 -17.77
N PRO A 304 -14.45 12.73 -18.23
CA PRO A 304 -14.99 14.03 -17.83
C PRO A 304 -15.18 14.13 -16.31
N LEU A 305 -14.76 15.25 -15.72
CA LEU A 305 -14.85 15.49 -14.28
C LEU A 305 -16.28 15.38 -13.76
N VAL A 306 -17.26 15.80 -14.57
CA VAL A 306 -18.70 15.68 -14.27
C VAL A 306 -19.14 14.25 -13.94
N GLN A 307 -18.47 13.21 -14.48
CA GLN A 307 -18.81 11.82 -14.15
C GLN A 307 -18.36 11.45 -12.73
N TYR A 308 -17.19 11.92 -12.30
CA TYR A 308 -16.74 11.74 -10.91
C TYR A 308 -17.67 12.46 -9.93
N LEU A 309 -18.05 13.69 -10.27
CA LEU A 309 -19.00 14.47 -9.48
C LEU A 309 -20.37 13.81 -9.37
N GLY A 310 -20.87 13.19 -10.45
CA GLY A 310 -22.13 12.46 -10.43
C GLY A 310 -22.17 11.35 -9.37
N ASN A 311 -21.10 10.56 -9.27
CA ASN A 311 -20.96 9.53 -8.25
C ASN A 311 -20.98 10.12 -6.83
N LYS A 312 -20.31 11.26 -6.62
CA LYS A 312 -20.27 11.95 -5.32
C LYS A 312 -21.60 12.62 -4.95
N PHE A 313 -22.38 13.08 -5.93
CA PHE A 313 -23.69 13.68 -5.70
C PHE A 313 -24.81 12.66 -5.42
N SER A 314 -24.77 11.52 -6.12
CA SER A 314 -25.89 10.59 -6.28
C SER A 314 -26.66 10.29 -4.98
N THR A 315 -26.00 9.71 -3.97
CA THR A 315 -26.66 9.21 -2.76
C THR A 315 -27.30 10.34 -1.97
N LYS A 316 -26.52 11.36 -1.59
CA LYS A 316 -26.98 12.46 -0.75
C LYS A 316 -28.04 13.32 -1.45
N LEU A 317 -27.87 13.59 -2.75
CA LEU A 317 -28.88 14.31 -3.53
C LEU A 317 -30.22 13.57 -3.53
N THR A 318 -30.18 12.25 -3.73
CA THR A 318 -31.38 11.40 -3.71
C THR A 318 -32.09 11.45 -2.37
N GLU A 319 -31.34 11.30 -1.28
CA GLU A 319 -31.88 11.37 0.09
C GLU A 319 -32.53 12.73 0.36
N MET A 320 -31.88 13.83 -0.01
CA MET A 320 -32.41 15.19 0.17
C MET A 320 -33.72 15.40 -0.61
N ILE A 321 -33.78 14.96 -1.88
CA ILE A 321 -35.00 15.09 -2.71
C ILE A 321 -36.15 14.26 -2.13
N ILE A 322 -35.88 13.00 -1.75
CA ILE A 322 -36.92 12.13 -1.18
C ILE A 322 -37.47 12.73 0.10
N LYS A 323 -36.58 13.08 1.04
CA LYS A 323 -36.95 13.55 2.37
C LYS A 323 -37.60 14.92 2.37
N ASP A 324 -36.97 15.89 1.68
CA ASP A 324 -37.31 17.30 1.83
C ASP A 324 -38.22 17.83 0.72
N CYS A 325 -38.49 17.03 -0.33
CA CYS A 325 -39.42 17.37 -1.41
C CYS A 325 -40.57 16.35 -1.57
N LEU A 326 -40.24 15.11 -1.94
CA LEU A 326 -41.26 14.15 -2.38
C LEU A 326 -42.13 13.63 -1.24
N THR A 327 -41.54 13.36 -0.07
CA THR A 327 -42.30 12.87 1.11
C THR A 327 -43.38 13.87 1.54
N ALA A 328 -43.11 15.17 1.43
CA ALA A 328 -44.07 16.23 1.76
C ALA A 328 -45.16 16.43 0.69
N SER A 329 -45.01 15.79 -0.47
CA SER A 329 -45.88 15.92 -1.63
C SER A 329 -46.82 14.73 -1.82
N VAL A 330 -46.71 13.71 -0.95
CA VAL A 330 -47.55 12.51 -1.02
C VAL A 330 -49.01 12.91 -0.80
N PRO A 331 -49.93 12.49 -1.70
CA PRO A 331 -51.34 12.87 -1.64
C PRO A 331 -51.99 12.30 -0.38
N ASN A 332 -52.83 13.10 0.28
CA ASN A 332 -53.59 12.66 1.47
C ASN A 332 -54.92 12.00 1.08
N ASP A 333 -55.43 12.28 -0.11
CA ASP A 333 -56.67 11.74 -0.66
C ASP A 333 -56.61 11.58 -2.19
N ASP A 334 -57.66 10.97 -2.76
CA ASP A 334 -57.73 10.65 -4.18
C ASP A 334 -57.82 11.90 -5.09
N THR A 335 -58.16 13.08 -4.56
CA THR A 335 -58.27 14.30 -5.35
C THR A 335 -56.92 14.93 -5.70
N GLU A 336 -55.87 14.57 -4.96
CA GLU A 336 -54.50 15.06 -5.15
C GLU A 336 -53.64 14.13 -6.05
N LYS A 337 -54.18 12.98 -6.48
CA LYS A 337 -53.46 11.96 -7.26
C LYS A 337 -52.94 12.47 -8.61
N ASP A 338 -53.76 13.17 -9.38
CA ASP A 338 -53.35 13.68 -10.70
C ASP A 338 -52.25 14.74 -10.59
N ALA A 339 -52.33 15.58 -9.55
CA ALA A 339 -51.30 16.57 -9.24
C ALA A 339 -49.98 15.88 -8.84
N TYR A 340 -50.06 14.83 -8.02
CA TYR A 340 -48.89 14.04 -7.64
C TYR A 340 -48.25 13.31 -8.83
N GLN A 341 -49.05 12.78 -9.76
CA GLN A 341 -48.53 12.15 -10.98
C GLN A 341 -47.69 13.13 -11.81
N THR A 342 -48.12 14.38 -11.90
CA THR A 342 -47.37 15.46 -12.58
C THR A 342 -46.02 15.74 -11.87
N VAL A 343 -45.98 15.66 -10.54
CA VAL A 343 -44.75 15.76 -9.75
C VAL A 343 -43.79 14.62 -10.07
N ILE A 344 -44.27 13.38 -10.14
CA ILE A 344 -43.46 12.20 -10.48
C ILE A 344 -42.89 12.31 -11.91
N GLU A 345 -43.70 12.72 -12.88
CA GLU A 345 -43.22 12.95 -14.25
C GLU A 345 -42.12 14.02 -14.31
N THR A 346 -42.24 15.06 -13.50
CA THR A 346 -41.25 16.14 -13.44
C THR A 346 -39.96 15.67 -12.74
N ALA A 347 -40.08 14.87 -11.67
CA ALA A 347 -38.94 14.21 -11.03
C ALA A 347 -38.21 13.28 -12.03
N ASN A 348 -38.94 12.52 -12.85
CA ASN A 348 -38.36 11.67 -13.89
C ASN A 348 -37.65 12.49 -14.99
N LYS A 349 -38.16 13.66 -15.37
CA LYS A 349 -37.44 14.57 -16.28
C LYS A 349 -36.14 15.07 -15.66
N PHE A 350 -36.18 15.49 -14.39
CA PHE A 350 -34.99 15.86 -13.64
C PHE A 350 -33.97 14.70 -13.59
N HIS A 351 -34.43 13.47 -13.40
CA HIS A 351 -33.58 12.28 -13.47
C HIS A 351 -32.84 12.17 -14.79
N GLY A 352 -33.57 12.32 -15.90
CA GLY A 352 -33.01 12.25 -17.25
C GLY A 352 -31.93 13.30 -17.46
N THR A 353 -32.12 14.53 -16.95
CA THR A 353 -31.07 15.56 -16.94
C THR A 353 -29.84 15.09 -16.16
N MET A 354 -30.02 14.53 -14.96
CA MET A 354 -28.88 14.06 -14.15
C MET A 354 -28.14 12.87 -14.78
N GLN A 355 -28.85 11.98 -15.48
CA GLN A 355 -28.24 10.90 -16.26
C GLN A 355 -27.37 11.46 -17.39
N VAL A 356 -27.87 12.45 -18.14
CA VAL A 356 -27.13 13.06 -19.26
C VAL A 356 -25.94 13.89 -18.77
N CYS A 357 -26.14 14.75 -17.76
CA CYS A 357 -25.14 15.70 -17.32
C CYS A 357 -24.07 15.09 -16.41
N PHE A 358 -24.42 14.09 -15.61
CA PHE A 358 -23.55 13.56 -14.54
C PHE A 358 -23.47 12.03 -14.51
N ASN A 359 -24.08 11.32 -15.46
CA ASN A 359 -24.11 9.85 -15.51
C ASN A 359 -24.68 9.21 -14.22
N ILE A 360 -25.67 9.85 -13.59
CA ILE A 360 -26.28 9.34 -12.36
C ILE A 360 -27.46 8.43 -12.69
N SER A 361 -27.25 7.11 -12.61
CA SER A 361 -28.26 6.11 -12.98
C SER A 361 -29.36 5.88 -11.94
N ASN A 362 -29.14 6.22 -10.67
CA ASN A 362 -29.92 5.65 -9.56
C ASN A 362 -30.76 6.63 -8.72
N ILE A 363 -30.98 7.88 -9.16
CA ILE A 363 -31.69 8.88 -8.32
C ILE A 363 -33.09 8.39 -7.91
N PHE A 364 -33.78 7.61 -8.75
CA PHE A 364 -35.19 7.27 -8.50
C PHE A 364 -35.58 5.81 -8.63
N PHE A 365 -34.61 4.87 -8.64
CA PHE A 365 -34.94 3.44 -8.52
C PHE A 365 -35.75 3.14 -7.24
N LEU A 366 -35.59 3.99 -6.22
CA LEU A 366 -36.38 3.97 -4.98
C LEU A 366 -37.80 4.51 -5.13
N ILE A 367 -38.09 5.48 -6.00
CA ILE A 367 -39.45 6.04 -6.14
C ILE A 367 -40.40 5.00 -6.74
N THR A 368 -39.98 4.30 -7.78
CA THR A 368 -40.78 3.24 -8.42
C THR A 368 -41.01 2.06 -7.48
N THR A 369 -40.15 1.86 -6.48
CA THR A 369 -40.29 0.78 -5.50
C THR A 369 -41.13 1.21 -4.29
N ILE A 370 -41.05 2.47 -3.86
CA ILE A 370 -41.74 2.99 -2.68
C ILE A 370 -43.17 3.44 -2.99
N PHE A 371 -43.47 3.87 -4.21
CA PHE A 371 -44.75 4.53 -4.55
C PHE A 371 -45.61 3.80 -5.59
N ASN A 372 -45.41 2.48 -5.79
CA ASN A 372 -46.40 1.66 -6.50
C ASN A 372 -47.66 1.54 -5.62
N PHE A 373 -48.56 2.51 -5.78
CA PHE A 373 -49.96 2.46 -5.36
C PHE A 373 -50.86 2.14 -6.55
#